data_AF-A0A2V2ZL11-F1
#
_entry.id   AF-A0A2V2ZL11-F1
#
_cell.length_a   1.000
_cell.length_b   1.000
_cell.length_c   1.000
_cell.angle_alpha   90.00
_cell.angle_beta   90.00
_cell.angle_gamma   90.00
#
_symmetry.space_group_name_H-M   'P 1'
#
loop_
_entity.id
_entity.type
_entity.pdbx_description
1 polymer ?
#
loop_
_entity_poly.entity_id
_entity_poly.type
_entity_poly.pdbx_seq_one_letter_code
_entity_poly.pdbx_strand_id
1 'polypeptide(L)'
;MVLTPRLTAWYGDSKDYGTQEKERARNPWTPELFLLKERIEKEFNCKFNGVLLNLYRDHNDSVAWHRDKESRYGKRPVIASISLGQTRNFDFRKKDHHASKYSLPLPYG
;
A
#
# COMPACT_ATOMS: atom_id res chain seq x y z
N MET A 1 7.14 12.22 16.12
CA MET A 1 6.29 11.44 15.19
C MET A 1 5.84 12.40 14.10
N VAL A 2 6.21 12.19 12.85
CA VAL A 2 5.72 13.05 11.76
C VAL A 2 4.26 12.68 11.51
N LEU A 3 3.36 13.65 11.65
CA LEU A 3 1.95 13.47 11.30
C LEU A 3 1.87 13.24 9.79
N THR A 4 1.42 12.05 9.38
CA THR A 4 1.08 11.80 7.98
C THR A 4 -0.30 12.38 7.71
N PRO A 5 -0.51 13.16 6.63
CA PRO A 5 -1.82 13.73 6.30
C PRO A 5 -2.69 12.65 5.65
N ARG A 6 -2.96 11.57 6.38
CA ARG A 6 -3.89 10.47 6.07
C ARG A 6 -3.96 9.53 7.27
N LEU A 7 -5.07 8.82 7.42
CA LEU A 7 -5.18 7.74 8.41
C LEU A 7 -4.63 6.45 7.83
N THR A 8 -3.93 5.66 8.64
CA THR A 8 -3.31 4.41 8.21
C THR A 8 -3.57 3.28 9.18
N ALA A 9 -3.79 2.07 8.65
CA ALA A 9 -3.84 0.84 9.44
C ALA A 9 -3.12 -0.29 8.69
N TRP A 10 -2.39 -1.12 9.44
CA TRP A 10 -1.70 -2.30 8.90
C TRP A 10 -2.45 -3.57 9.30
N TYR A 11 -2.65 -4.45 8.34
CA TYR A 11 -3.20 -5.80 8.53
C TYR A 11 -2.26 -6.82 7.88
N GLY A 12 -2.15 -8.01 8.42
CA GLY A 12 -1.26 -9.01 7.83
C GLY A 12 -1.08 -10.27 8.64
N ASP A 13 -0.23 -11.15 8.12
CA ASP A 13 0.16 -12.37 8.79
C ASP A 13 0.92 -12.03 10.09
N SER A 14 0.69 -12.82 11.13
CA SER A 14 1.34 -12.67 12.44
C SER A 14 2.81 -13.08 12.46
N LYS A 15 3.32 -13.70 11.38
CA LYS A 15 4.67 -14.24 11.31
C LYS A 15 5.65 -13.19 10.82
N ASP A 16 6.28 -12.50 11.76
CA ASP A 16 7.50 -11.76 11.51
C ASP A 16 8.70 -12.72 11.47
N TYR A 17 9.24 -12.95 10.26
CA TYR A 17 10.64 -13.36 10.12
C TYR A 17 11.51 -12.11 10.23
N GLY A 18 11.78 -11.74 11.48
CA GLY A 18 12.94 -10.99 11.97
C GLY A 18 13.42 -9.77 11.20
N THR A 19 13.19 -8.58 11.74
CA THR A 19 14.27 -7.62 12.05
C THR A 19 13.73 -6.45 12.88
N GLN A 20 14.54 -6.02 13.84
CA GLN A 20 14.24 -5.06 14.90
C GLN A 20 14.04 -3.61 14.42
N GLU A 21 13.14 -3.37 13.47
CA GLU A 21 12.65 -2.03 13.14
C GLU A 21 11.18 -1.91 13.54
N LYS A 22 10.98 -1.53 14.81
CA LYS A 22 9.72 -1.02 15.38
C LYS A 22 8.48 -1.60 14.70
N GLU A 23 8.20 -2.86 15.01
CA GLU A 23 6.97 -3.56 14.65
C GLU A 23 5.77 -2.67 14.99
N ARG A 24 5.24 -1.97 13.99
CA ARG A 24 3.85 -1.49 14.09
C ARG A 24 3.03 -2.77 14.15
N ALA A 25 2.50 -3.08 15.34
CA ALA A 25 1.64 -4.23 15.56
C ALA A 25 0.66 -4.34 14.40
N ARG A 26 0.78 -5.41 13.61
CA ARG A 26 -0.15 -5.67 12.51
C ARG A 26 -1.43 -6.19 13.11
N ASN A 27 -2.56 -5.62 12.71
CA ASN A 27 -3.84 -6.21 13.04
C ASN A 27 -3.97 -7.55 12.31
N PRO A 28 -4.63 -8.56 12.92
CA PRO A 28 -4.98 -9.77 12.19
C PRO A 28 -5.93 -9.43 11.04
N TRP A 29 -5.83 -10.16 9.93
CA TRP A 29 -6.76 -10.01 8.81
C TRP A 29 -8.23 -10.01 9.26
N THR A 30 -9.00 -9.03 8.80
CA THR A 30 -10.47 -9.14 8.88
C THR A 30 -10.98 -10.11 7.81
N PRO A 31 -12.19 -10.68 7.95
CA PRO A 31 -12.76 -11.55 6.93
C PRO A 31 -12.81 -10.91 5.54
N GLU A 32 -13.15 -9.62 5.45
CA GLU A 32 -13.27 -8.88 4.20
C GLU A 32 -11.91 -8.70 3.51
N LEU A 33 -10.89 -8.30 4.27
CA LEU A 33 -9.54 -8.14 3.74
C LEU A 33 -8.93 -9.47 3.33
N PHE A 34 -9.21 -10.55 4.08
CA PHE A 34 -8.75 -11.89 3.74
C PHE A 34 -9.39 -12.38 2.44
N LEU A 35 -10.71 -12.22 2.28
CA LEU A 35 -11.41 -12.57 1.04
C LEU A 35 -10.89 -11.76 -0.15
N LEU A 36 -10.62 -10.47 0.03
CA LEU A 36 -10.05 -9.62 -1.02
C LEU A 36 -8.65 -10.10 -1.42
N LYS A 37 -7.79 -10.39 -0.43
CA LYS A 37 -6.47 -10.99 -0.65
C LYS A 37 -6.58 -12.26 -1.47
N GLU A 38 -7.41 -13.23 -1.07
CA GLU A 38 -7.54 -14.51 -1.78
C GLU A 38 -7.98 -14.33 -3.24
N ARG A 39 -8.90 -13.39 -3.50
CA ARG A 39 -9.34 -13.08 -4.87
C ARG A 39 -8.20 -12.57 -5.74
N ILE A 40 -7.40 -11.62 -5.23
CA ILE A 40 -6.25 -11.06 -5.98
C ILE A 40 -5.18 -12.13 -6.18
N GLU A 41 -4.86 -12.91 -5.14
CA GLU A 41 -3.86 -13.97 -5.21
C GLU A 41 -4.23 -15.03 -6.25
N LYS A 42 -5.50 -15.39 -6.33
CA LYS A 42 -6.02 -16.35 -7.31
C LYS A 42 -5.92 -15.79 -8.74
N GLU A 43 -6.31 -14.53 -8.94
CA GLU A 43 -6.35 -13.90 -10.27
C GLU A 43 -4.94 -13.70 -10.86
N PHE A 44 -4.00 -13.23 -10.03
CA PHE A 44 -2.67 -12.83 -10.49
C PHE A 44 -1.56 -13.84 -10.16
N ASN A 45 -1.92 -14.99 -9.59
CA ASN A 45 -1.01 -16.06 -9.18
C ASN A 45 0.19 -15.54 -8.35
N CYS A 46 -0.13 -14.71 -7.35
CA CYS A 46 0.86 -14.11 -6.44
C CYS A 46 0.41 -14.29 -4.98
N LYS A 47 1.28 -13.94 -4.03
CA LYS A 47 1.01 -14.04 -2.59
C LYS A 47 1.31 -12.72 -1.89
N PHE A 48 0.46 -12.36 -0.93
CA PHE A 48 0.62 -11.18 -0.10
C PHE A 48 0.66 -11.58 1.38
N ASN A 49 1.43 -10.87 2.19
CA ASN A 49 1.57 -11.14 3.63
C ASN A 49 1.03 -9.99 4.50
N GLY A 50 0.56 -8.91 3.86
CA GLY A 50 -0.01 -7.77 4.55
C GLY A 50 -0.57 -6.74 3.59
N VAL A 51 -1.29 -5.79 4.17
CA VAL A 51 -1.86 -4.63 3.48
C VAL A 51 -1.71 -3.40 4.37
N LEU A 52 -1.33 -2.29 3.74
CA LEU A 52 -1.40 -0.95 4.33
C LEU A 52 -2.67 -0.27 3.81
N LEU A 53 -3.62 -0.05 4.70
CA LEU A 53 -4.80 0.77 4.40
C LEU A 53 -4.42 2.25 4.53
N ASN A 54 -4.84 3.05 3.56
CA ASN A 54 -4.70 4.50 3.56
C ASN A 54 -6.07 5.12 3.35
N LEU A 55 -6.58 5.85 4.35
CA LEU A 55 -7.79 6.64 4.21
C LEU A 55 -7.42 8.10 4.02
N TYR A 56 -7.74 8.62 2.84
CA TYR A 56 -7.67 10.03 2.51
C TYR A 56 -9.06 10.63 2.73
N ARG A 57 -9.23 11.36 3.83
CA ARG A 57 -10.54 11.85 4.30
C ARG A 57 -11.15 12.88 3.35
N ASP A 58 -10.29 13.70 2.76
CA ASP A 58 -10.65 14.75 1.83
C ASP A 58 -9.45 15.10 0.91
N HIS A 59 -9.53 16.25 0.23
CA HIS A 59 -8.51 16.76 -0.68
C HIS A 59 -7.27 17.33 0.03
N ASN A 60 -7.30 17.50 1.35
CA ASN A 60 -6.18 17.97 2.17
C ASN A 60 -5.27 16.82 2.62
N ASP A 61 -5.78 15.58 2.61
CA ASP A 61 -4.97 14.39 2.86
C ASP A 61 -4.14 14.02 1.62
N SER A 62 -2.87 13.65 1.81
CA SER A 62 -1.94 13.31 0.72
C SER A 62 -0.81 12.37 1.16
N VAL A 63 0.00 11.98 0.20
CA VAL A 63 1.27 11.30 0.44
C VAL A 63 2.35 11.98 -0.38
N ALA A 64 3.49 12.30 0.24
CA ALA A 64 4.63 12.88 -0.45
C ALA A 64 5.24 11.86 -1.43
N TRP A 65 5.97 12.37 -2.42
CA TRP A 65 6.76 11.53 -3.33
C TRP A 65 7.65 10.56 -2.55
N HIS A 66 7.43 9.27 -2.77
CA HIS A 66 8.18 8.21 -2.13
C HIS A 66 8.36 7.03 -3.10
N ARG A 67 9.10 6.03 -2.64
CA ARG A 67 9.13 4.70 -3.23
C ARG A 67 9.03 3.71 -2.09
N ASP A 68 8.37 2.59 -2.32
CA ASP A 68 8.33 1.52 -1.33
C ASP A 68 9.74 0.92 -1.22
N LYS A 69 10.36 1.11 -0.05
CA LYS A 69 11.72 0.66 0.25
C LYS A 69 11.63 -0.46 1.28
N GLU A 70 11.29 -1.66 0.84
CA GLU A 70 11.28 -2.81 1.74
C GLU A 70 12.06 -3.96 1.12
N SER A 71 13.37 -4.01 1.45
CA SER A 71 14.26 -5.10 1.05
C SER A 71 13.76 -6.48 1.51
N ARG A 72 12.95 -6.50 2.59
CA ARG A 72 12.35 -7.71 3.16
C ARG A 72 11.38 -8.45 2.23
N TYR A 73 10.87 -7.80 1.18
CA TYR A 73 9.97 -8.44 0.22
C TYR A 73 10.66 -8.94 -1.05
N GLY A 74 11.99 -9.03 -1.03
CA GLY A 74 12.81 -9.53 -2.13
C GLY A 74 13.15 -8.47 -3.18
N LYS A 75 13.78 -8.89 -4.27
CA LYS A 75 14.35 -7.97 -5.29
C LYS A 75 13.30 -7.31 -6.20
N ARG A 76 12.12 -7.92 -6.35
CA ARG A 76 11.04 -7.46 -7.24
C ARG A 76 9.68 -7.77 -6.61
N PRO A 77 9.33 -7.08 -5.49
CA PRO A 77 8.04 -7.29 -4.86
C PRO A 77 6.92 -6.86 -5.81
N VAL A 78 5.83 -7.64 -5.81
CA VAL A 78 4.58 -7.26 -6.49
C VAL A 78 3.73 -6.50 -5.49
N ILE A 79 3.25 -5.33 -5.89
CA ILE A 79 2.33 -4.52 -5.09
C ILE A 79 1.00 -4.46 -5.84
N ALA A 80 -0.08 -4.83 -5.16
CA ALA A 80 -1.44 -4.57 -5.61
C ALA A 80 -1.98 -3.31 -4.91
N SER A 81 -2.61 -2.42 -5.67
CA SER A 81 -3.28 -1.23 -5.15
C SER A 81 -4.75 -1.24 -5.56
N ILE A 82 -5.64 -1.13 -4.58
CA ILE A 82 -7.10 -1.06 -4.78
C ILE A 82 -7.57 0.26 -4.22
N SER A 83 -8.45 0.94 -4.94
CA SER A 83 -8.98 2.25 -4.56
C SER A 83 -10.49 2.19 -4.43
N LEU A 84 -10.99 2.62 -3.27
CA LEU A 84 -12.41 2.67 -2.96
C LEU A 84 -12.78 4.11 -2.61
N GLY A 85 -13.95 4.52 -3.06
CA GLY A 85 -14.49 5.87 -2.83
C GLY A 85 -14.15 6.85 -3.96
N GLN A 86 -13.79 8.08 -3.58
CA GLN A 86 -13.55 9.17 -4.53
C GLN A 86 -12.31 8.91 -5.39
N THR A 87 -12.41 9.18 -6.70
CA THR A 87 -11.27 9.13 -7.62
C THR A 87 -10.15 10.06 -7.17
N ARG A 88 -8.91 9.54 -7.18
CA ARG A 88 -7.69 10.29 -6.87
C ARG A 88 -6.61 9.98 -7.89
N ASN A 89 -5.73 10.94 -8.17
CA ASN A 89 -4.58 10.72 -9.03
C ASN A 89 -3.48 9.96 -8.27
N PHE A 90 -2.96 8.92 -8.89
CA PHE A 90 -1.77 8.22 -8.49
C PHE A 90 -0.63 8.62 -9.42
N ASP A 91 0.25 9.48 -8.91
CA ASP A 91 1.29 10.12 -9.70
C ASP A 91 2.62 9.35 -9.63
N PHE A 92 3.18 9.07 -10.80
CA PHE A 92 4.49 8.47 -10.98
C PHE A 92 5.47 9.52 -11.50
N ARG A 93 6.74 9.41 -11.09
CA ARG A 93 7.85 10.15 -11.71
C ARG A 93 9.11 9.31 -11.75
N LYS A 94 9.94 9.49 -12.78
CA LYS A 94 11.27 8.85 -12.83
C LYS A 94 12.17 9.44 -11.73
N LYS A 95 12.92 8.58 -11.05
CA LYS A 95 13.79 8.97 -9.92
C LYS A 95 14.95 9.90 -10.35
N ASP A 96 15.50 9.65 -11.52
CA ASP A 96 16.62 10.36 -12.14
C ASP A 96 16.18 11.52 -13.04
N HIS A 97 14.89 11.58 -13.39
CA HIS A 97 14.34 12.64 -14.23
C HIS A 97 12.94 13.06 -13.75
N HIS A 98 12.88 13.94 -12.74
CA HIS A 98 11.63 14.33 -12.08
C HIS A 98 10.63 15.09 -12.97
N ALA A 99 11.03 15.58 -14.15
CA ALA A 99 10.12 16.17 -15.13
C ALA A 99 9.34 15.09 -15.91
N SER A 100 9.86 13.87 -16.01
CA SER A 100 9.15 12.73 -16.60
C SER A 100 8.12 12.20 -15.59
N LYS A 101 6.88 12.68 -15.71
CA LYS A 101 5.75 12.33 -14.85
C LYS A 101 4.64 11.63 -15.63
N TYR A 102 3.90 10.78 -14.94
CA TYR A 102 2.70 10.13 -15.45
C TYR A 102 1.66 10.09 -14.33
N SER A 103 0.43 10.51 -14.61
CA SER A 103 -0.67 10.50 -13.64
C SER A 103 -1.71 9.49 -14.06
N LEU A 104 -2.06 8.58 -13.15
CA LEU A 104 -3.11 7.59 -13.35
C LEU A 104 -4.28 7.90 -12.42
N PRO A 105 -5.46 8.29 -12.93
CA PRO A 105 -6.65 8.37 -12.08
C PRO A 105 -7.04 6.97 -11.61
N LEU A 106 -7.22 6.79 -10.31
CA LEU A 106 -7.73 5.55 -9.71
C LEU A 106 -9.20 5.76 -9.32
N PRO A 107 -10.17 5.30 -10.14
CA PRO A 107 -11.58 5.37 -9.80
C PRO A 107 -11.94 4.32 -8.73
N TYR A 108 -13.19 4.33 -8.28
CA TYR A 108 -13.76 3.27 -7.46
C TYR A 108 -13.66 1.91 -8.19
N GLY A 109 -13.07 0.91 -7.55
CA GLY A 109 -12.99 -0.47 -8.08
C GLY A 109 -11.92 -1.31 -7.40
#